data_AF-A0A7V7V4C6-F1
#
_entry.id   AF-A0A7V7V4C6-F1
#
_cell.length_a   1.000
_cell.length_b   1.000
_cell.length_c   1.000
_cell.angle_alpha   90.00
_cell.angle_beta   90.00
_cell.angle_gamma   90.00
#
_symmetry.space_group_name_H-M   'P 1'
#
loop_
_entity.id
_entity.type
_entity.pdbx_description
1 polymer ?
#
loop_
_entity_poly.entity_id
_entity_poly.type
_entity_poly.pdbx_seq_one_letter_code
_entity_poly.pdbx_strand_id
1 'polypeptide(L)'
;MNNPNISLENQDIISDIDDLLPKLKILQQEYEEDEHQKKLEDEAWKKRYDKAKAEFNKRSENMLGMVKPIMDVNSFKHVGMLYLGIFFLLWVISPFSELADFFSPLFTYGIGAFFILCVIYFPLSSKIYDNTEQRKERTRKELEEIKKREYPILFEREPSYYYWEKQYNYTKALYTALKERYPQLGDIVNEYCSRFSETISQLKEVRYLLNSGQAQTYEDATRMMRDTFIEKYEQQIAESKEYFAEKERMQRESREYQEERRRKEEAEYQRKREENARRDAEETAWLKEQELKRQQALIDEERMNIAGMATHARQNGKDRATVRMYDDMLGRSYHERLDEDRTYEYGKEDKASDIGGGGL
;
A
#
# COMPACT_ATOMS: atom_id res chain seq x y z
N MET A 1 -54.82 -30.86 -30.10
CA MET A 1 -55.60 -32.01 -30.61
C MET A 1 -55.98 -32.82 -29.39
N ASN A 2 -57.25 -32.85 -29.01
CA ASN A 2 -57.71 -33.62 -27.86
C ASN A 2 -57.64 -35.12 -28.21
N ASN A 3 -56.95 -35.90 -27.38
CA ASN A 3 -56.93 -37.35 -27.51
C ASN A 3 -58.33 -37.86 -27.09
N PRO A 4 -59.09 -38.53 -28.00
CA PRO A 4 -60.47 -38.94 -27.72
C PRO A 4 -60.59 -40.04 -26.64
N ASN A 5 -59.47 -40.59 -26.17
CA ASN A 5 -59.43 -41.63 -25.14
C ASN A 5 -59.14 -41.11 -23.72
N ILE A 6 -59.13 -39.79 -23.48
CA ILE A 6 -58.93 -39.20 -22.15
C ILE A 6 -60.22 -39.33 -21.34
N SER A 7 -60.13 -39.82 -20.09
CA SER A 7 -61.28 -39.91 -19.17
C SER A 7 -61.93 -38.54 -18.92
N LEU A 8 -63.24 -38.53 -18.63
CA LEU A 8 -63.97 -37.30 -18.28
C LEU A 8 -63.32 -36.54 -17.11
N GLU A 9 -62.90 -37.26 -16.07
CA GLU A 9 -62.21 -36.69 -14.91
C GLU A 9 -60.91 -35.96 -15.31
N ASN A 10 -60.11 -36.52 -16.23
CA ASN A 10 -58.91 -35.87 -16.72
C ASN A 10 -59.22 -34.69 -17.65
N GLN A 11 -60.33 -34.73 -18.39
CA GLN A 11 -60.78 -33.59 -19.22
C GLN A 11 -61.17 -32.39 -18.37
N ASP A 12 -61.86 -32.61 -17.24
CA ASP A 12 -62.22 -31.56 -16.29
C ASP A 12 -60.97 -30.92 -15.67
N ILE A 13 -60.01 -31.74 -15.24
CA ILE A 13 -58.72 -31.26 -14.70
C ILE A 13 -57.93 -30.47 -15.75
N ILE A 14 -57.87 -30.95 -17.01
CA ILE A 14 -57.20 -30.21 -18.10
C ILE A 14 -57.89 -28.86 -18.32
N SER A 15 -59.22 -28.82 -18.29
CA SER A 15 -60.00 -27.59 -18.43
C SER A 15 -59.71 -26.60 -17.30
N ASP A 16 -59.63 -27.07 -16.06
CA ASP A 16 -59.27 -26.23 -14.91
C ASP A 16 -57.86 -25.66 -15.03
N ILE A 17 -56.91 -26.48 -15.49
CA ILE A 17 -55.54 -26.04 -15.76
C ILE A 17 -55.52 -24.98 -16.89
N ASP A 18 -56.32 -25.17 -17.94
CA ASP A 18 -56.40 -24.24 -19.07
C ASP A 18 -57.02 -22.88 -18.68
N ASP A 19 -57.94 -22.85 -17.72
CA ASP A 19 -58.48 -21.61 -17.13
C ASP A 19 -57.49 -20.94 -16.14
N LEU A 20 -56.71 -21.73 -15.41
CA LEU A 20 -55.78 -21.23 -14.39
C LEU A 20 -54.47 -20.70 -14.98
N LEU A 21 -53.89 -21.37 -15.99
CA LEU A 21 -52.58 -21.03 -16.56
C LEU A 21 -52.47 -19.57 -17.05
N PRO A 22 -53.45 -19.00 -17.78
CA PRO A 22 -53.39 -17.61 -18.21
C PRO A 22 -53.36 -16.63 -17.03
N LYS A 23 -54.14 -16.89 -15.97
CA LYS A 23 -54.19 -16.05 -14.77
C LYS A 23 -52.87 -16.05 -14.03
N LEU A 24 -52.27 -17.23 -13.84
CA LEU A 24 -50.95 -17.36 -13.21
C LEU A 24 -49.85 -16.65 -14.02
N LYS A 25 -49.92 -16.68 -15.37
CA LYS A 25 -48.96 -15.95 -16.21
C LYS A 25 -49.05 -14.44 -16.04
N ILE A 26 -50.26 -13.89 -15.92
CA ILE A 26 -50.46 -12.46 -15.65
C ILE A 26 -49.87 -12.11 -14.28
N LEU A 27 -50.17 -12.90 -13.25
CA LEU A 27 -49.62 -12.69 -11.90
C LEU A 27 -48.08 -12.81 -11.87
N GLN A 28 -47.51 -13.74 -12.64
CA GLN A 28 -46.06 -13.87 -12.78
C GLN A 28 -45.45 -12.64 -13.45
N GLN A 29 -46.10 -12.10 -14.49
CA GLN A 29 -45.64 -10.91 -15.17
C GLN A 29 -45.67 -9.69 -14.23
N GLU A 30 -46.77 -9.47 -13.52
CA GLU A 30 -46.88 -8.40 -12.52
C GLU A 30 -45.81 -8.54 -11.43
N TYR A 31 -45.56 -9.76 -10.96
CA TYR A 31 -44.52 -10.05 -9.98
C TYR A 31 -43.12 -9.70 -10.51
N GLU A 32 -42.80 -10.05 -11.76
CA GLU A 32 -41.52 -9.76 -12.41
C GLU A 32 -41.33 -8.27 -12.69
N GLU A 33 -42.39 -7.57 -13.09
CA GLU A 33 -42.38 -6.12 -13.32
C GLU A 33 -42.11 -5.36 -12.01
N ASP A 34 -42.79 -5.73 -10.93
CA ASP A 34 -42.54 -5.14 -9.61
C ASP A 34 -41.11 -5.46 -9.11
N GLU A 35 -40.62 -6.69 -9.29
CA GLU A 35 -39.25 -7.07 -8.90
C GLU A 35 -38.21 -6.27 -9.71
N HIS A 36 -38.45 -6.09 -11.00
CA HIS A 36 -37.60 -5.29 -11.88
C HIS A 36 -37.60 -3.81 -11.48
N GLN A 37 -38.77 -3.24 -11.16
CA GLN A 37 -38.86 -1.87 -10.67
C GLN A 37 -38.07 -1.68 -9.37
N LYS A 38 -38.11 -2.65 -8.46
CA LYS A 38 -37.31 -2.59 -7.23
C LYS A 38 -35.82 -2.69 -7.47
N LYS A 39 -35.37 -3.52 -8.42
CA LYS A 39 -33.97 -3.55 -8.85
C LYS A 39 -33.51 -2.19 -9.40
N LEU A 40 -34.34 -1.51 -10.17
CA LEU A 40 -34.03 -0.16 -10.67
C LEU A 40 -33.92 0.88 -9.53
N GLU A 41 -34.78 0.81 -8.53
CA GLU A 41 -34.71 1.64 -7.33
C GLU A 41 -33.42 1.36 -6.54
N ASP A 42 -33.06 0.08 -6.35
CA ASP A 42 -31.86 -0.34 -5.65
C ASP A 42 -30.58 0.11 -6.37
N GLU A 43 -30.53 0.04 -7.70
CA GLU A 43 -29.39 0.54 -8.48
C GLU A 43 -29.17 2.04 -8.29
N ALA A 44 -30.25 2.82 -8.30
CA ALA A 44 -30.18 4.27 -8.08
C ALA A 44 -29.77 4.58 -6.63
N TRP A 45 -30.32 3.86 -5.65
CA TRP A 45 -29.91 3.96 -4.25
C TRP A 45 -28.43 3.60 -4.07
N LYS A 46 -27.97 2.48 -4.64
CA LYS A 46 -26.59 2.00 -4.56
C LYS A 46 -25.59 3.01 -5.13
N LYS A 47 -25.90 3.63 -6.28
CA LYS A 47 -25.07 4.72 -6.83
C LYS A 47 -24.93 5.90 -5.87
N ARG A 48 -26.01 6.30 -5.20
CA ARG A 48 -25.99 7.38 -4.19
C ARG A 48 -25.21 6.95 -2.95
N TYR A 49 -25.42 5.72 -2.48
CA TYR A 49 -24.71 5.13 -1.35
C TYR A 49 -23.21 5.03 -1.59
N ASP A 50 -22.78 4.47 -2.72
CA ASP A 50 -21.38 4.31 -3.08
C ASP A 50 -20.67 5.66 -3.19
N LYS A 51 -21.35 6.67 -3.76
CA LYS A 51 -20.85 8.05 -3.79
C LYS A 51 -20.69 8.63 -2.38
N ALA A 52 -21.71 8.51 -1.53
CA ALA A 52 -21.67 8.99 -0.15
C ALA A 52 -20.57 8.28 0.66
N LYS A 53 -20.37 6.97 0.44
CA LYS A 53 -19.33 6.16 1.07
C LYS A 53 -17.93 6.57 0.61
N ALA A 54 -17.75 6.83 -0.68
CA ALA A 54 -16.48 7.33 -1.21
C ALA A 54 -16.14 8.73 -0.66
N GLU A 55 -17.13 9.63 -0.60
CA GLU A 55 -16.96 10.96 -0.01
C GLU A 55 -16.66 10.89 1.49
N PHE A 56 -17.37 10.02 2.23
CA PHE A 56 -17.11 9.75 3.64
C PHE A 56 -15.68 9.23 3.86
N ASN A 57 -15.25 8.23 3.09
CA ASN A 57 -13.90 7.67 3.19
C ASN A 57 -12.83 8.73 2.90
N LYS A 58 -13.00 9.51 1.82
CA LYS A 58 -12.09 10.60 1.47
C LYS A 58 -11.98 11.65 2.59
N ARG A 59 -13.11 12.08 3.16
CA ARG A 59 -13.11 13.05 4.27
C ARG A 59 -12.52 12.45 5.55
N SER A 60 -12.81 11.18 5.84
CA SER A 60 -12.23 10.44 6.96
C SER A 60 -10.70 10.33 6.84
N GLU A 61 -10.20 9.99 5.65
CA GLU A 61 -8.77 9.97 5.34
C GLU A 61 -8.14 11.36 5.44
N ASN A 62 -8.82 12.43 5.02
CA ASN A 62 -8.31 13.79 5.22
C ASN A 62 -8.20 14.14 6.71
N MET A 63 -9.21 13.79 7.52
CA MET A 63 -9.18 14.01 8.97
C MET A 63 -8.09 13.18 9.68
N LEU A 64 -7.86 11.94 9.24
CA LEU A 64 -6.80 11.04 9.76
C LEU A 64 -5.39 11.42 9.25
N GLY A 65 -5.28 11.78 7.97
CA GLY A 65 -4.04 12.23 7.31
C GLY A 65 -3.58 13.61 7.77
N MET A 66 -4.45 14.37 8.45
CA MET A 66 -4.05 15.55 9.23
C MET A 66 -3.21 15.18 10.47
N VAL A 67 -3.09 13.90 10.85
CA VAL A 67 -2.09 13.41 11.83
C VAL A 67 -0.72 13.29 11.15
N LYS A 68 -0.28 14.35 10.45
CA LYS A 68 1.16 14.51 10.19
C LYS A 68 1.80 14.98 11.50
N PRO A 69 2.93 14.39 11.93
CA PRO A 69 3.67 14.92 13.06
C PRO A 69 4.01 16.38 12.78
N ILE A 70 3.87 17.21 13.80
CA ILE A 70 4.01 18.69 13.78
C ILE A 70 5.38 19.17 13.23
N MET A 71 6.31 18.27 12.96
CA MET A 71 7.58 18.55 12.30
C MET A 71 7.42 18.63 10.79
N ASP A 72 6.84 19.73 10.31
CA ASP A 72 6.97 20.16 8.92
C ASP A 72 8.43 20.60 8.70
N VAL A 73 9.12 20.03 7.71
CA VAL A 73 10.55 20.27 7.40
C VAL A 73 10.86 21.76 7.18
N ASN A 74 9.86 22.54 6.77
CA ASN A 74 9.97 24.00 6.62
C ASN A 74 10.06 24.74 7.96
N SER A 75 9.45 24.22 9.03
CA SER A 75 9.64 24.77 10.39
C SER A 75 11.06 24.52 10.90
N PHE A 76 11.69 23.40 10.50
CA PHE A 76 13.09 23.08 10.78
C PHE A 76 14.07 24.06 10.14
N LYS A 77 13.77 24.63 8.96
CA LYS A 77 14.59 25.70 8.37
C LYS A 77 14.58 26.98 9.19
N HIS A 78 13.44 27.36 9.74
CA HIS A 78 13.34 28.56 10.58
C HIS A 78 13.93 28.35 11.97
N VAL A 79 13.75 27.17 12.56
CA VAL A 79 14.40 26.77 13.81
C VAL A 79 15.91 26.63 13.60
N GLY A 80 16.36 26.06 12.48
CA GLY A 80 17.76 25.95 12.10
C GLY A 80 18.43 27.31 11.85
N MET A 81 17.73 28.25 11.21
CA MET A 81 18.20 29.64 11.10
C MET A 81 18.25 30.35 12.45
N LEU A 82 17.32 30.07 13.36
CA LEU A 82 17.35 30.57 14.74
C LEU A 82 18.54 29.99 15.52
N TYR A 83 18.82 28.69 15.39
CA TYR A 83 20.01 28.06 15.97
C TYR A 83 21.29 28.65 15.39
N LEU A 84 21.37 28.88 14.08
CA LEU A 84 22.50 29.57 13.43
C LEU A 84 22.67 30.99 13.95
N GLY A 85 21.58 31.75 14.12
CA GLY A 85 21.61 33.10 14.68
C GLY A 85 22.02 33.12 16.17
N ILE A 86 21.56 32.16 16.96
CA ILE A 86 21.96 31.98 18.37
C ILE A 86 23.43 31.55 18.46
N PHE A 87 23.88 30.66 17.59
CA PHE A 87 25.27 30.24 17.50
C PHE A 87 26.17 31.43 17.11
N PHE A 88 25.71 32.26 16.18
CA PHE A 88 26.41 33.49 15.77
C PHE A 88 26.48 34.51 16.93
N LEU A 89 25.38 34.70 17.67
CA LEU A 89 25.34 35.55 18.86
C LEU A 89 26.25 35.03 19.98
N LEU A 90 26.25 33.73 20.25
CA LEU A 90 27.16 33.09 21.21
C LEU A 90 28.62 33.16 20.77
N TRP A 91 28.89 33.18 19.47
CA TRP A 91 30.24 33.36 18.92
C TRP A 91 30.73 34.81 19.09
N VAL A 92 29.84 35.79 18.94
CA VAL A 92 30.13 37.22 19.21
C VAL A 92 30.28 37.50 20.71
N ILE A 93 29.51 36.82 21.56
CA ILE A 93 29.55 36.91 23.04
C ILE A 93 30.39 35.75 23.62
N SER A 94 31.43 35.34 22.90
CA SER A 94 32.38 34.34 23.38
C SER A 94 33.03 34.83 24.70
N PRO A 95 33.35 33.95 25.66
CA PRO A 95 34.03 34.31 26.91
C PRO A 95 35.43 34.90 26.70
N PHE A 96 35.88 35.01 25.44
CA PHE A 96 37.13 35.64 25.03
C PHE A 96 36.97 37.08 24.51
N SER A 97 35.77 37.67 24.61
CA SER A 97 35.54 39.08 24.27
C SER A 97 35.59 39.97 25.52
N GLU A 98 36.25 41.13 25.42
CA GLU A 98 36.41 42.10 26.54
C GLU A 98 35.07 42.58 27.14
N LEU A 99 33.95 42.40 26.43
CA LEU A 99 32.59 42.70 26.91
C LEU A 99 32.06 41.71 27.95
N ALA A 100 32.55 40.46 27.95
CA ALA A 100 32.13 39.43 28.89
C ALA A 100 32.68 39.66 30.32
N ASP A 101 33.79 40.37 30.46
CA ASP A 101 34.36 40.75 31.77
C ASP A 101 33.56 41.85 32.47
N PHE A 102 32.75 42.63 31.73
CA PHE A 102 31.95 43.73 32.28
C PHE A 102 30.62 43.26 32.91
N PHE A 103 30.10 42.09 32.50
CA PHE A 103 28.85 41.54 33.00
C PHE A 103 29.07 40.14 33.59
N SER A 104 28.72 39.95 34.87
CA SER A 104 28.88 38.67 35.57
C SER A 104 28.30 37.47 34.78
N PRO A 105 28.96 36.30 34.76
CA PRO A 105 28.51 35.10 34.03
C PRO A 105 27.04 34.72 34.28
N LEU A 106 26.54 34.94 35.51
CA LEU A 106 25.14 34.69 35.87
C LEU A 106 24.15 35.58 35.09
N PHE A 107 24.55 36.81 34.76
CA PHE A 107 23.73 37.75 34.00
C PHE A 107 23.64 37.36 32.52
N THR A 108 24.75 36.93 31.92
CA THR A 108 24.79 36.41 30.54
C THR A 108 24.03 35.09 30.39
N TYR A 109 24.15 34.16 31.35
CA TYR A 109 23.33 32.94 31.35
C TYR A 109 21.84 33.23 31.58
N GLY A 110 21.50 34.18 32.45
CA GLY A 110 20.11 34.58 32.71
C GLY A 110 19.44 35.22 31.49
N ILE A 111 20.14 36.11 30.79
CA ILE A 111 19.65 36.72 29.54
C ILE A 111 19.52 35.65 28.45
N GLY A 112 20.49 34.76 28.31
CA GLY A 112 20.43 33.65 27.35
C GLY A 112 19.22 32.73 27.59
N ALA A 113 18.97 32.35 28.85
CA ALA A 113 17.82 31.53 29.22
C ALA A 113 16.48 32.25 28.98
N PHE A 114 16.40 33.55 29.31
CA PHE A 114 15.22 34.37 29.04
C PHE A 114 14.95 34.51 27.54
N PHE A 115 15.99 34.68 26.72
CA PHE A 115 15.88 34.74 25.26
C PHE A 115 15.39 33.42 24.67
N ILE A 116 15.91 32.28 25.14
CA ILE A 116 15.45 30.95 24.71
C ILE A 116 13.95 30.76 25.07
N LEU A 117 13.55 31.15 26.28
CA LEU A 117 12.15 31.08 26.71
C LEU A 117 11.23 31.99 25.86
N CYS A 118 11.58 33.27 25.70
CA CYS A 118 10.72 34.26 25.06
C CYS A 118 10.72 34.19 23.53
N VAL A 119 11.83 33.83 22.90
CA VAL A 119 11.97 33.83 21.43
C VAL A 119 11.73 32.46 20.83
N ILE A 120 12.08 31.38 21.55
CA ILE A 120 11.91 30.02 21.04
C ILE A 120 10.68 29.37 21.68
N TYR A 121 10.62 29.23 23.00
CA TYR A 121 9.61 28.39 23.65
C TYR A 121 8.17 28.95 23.58
N PHE A 122 7.97 30.22 23.92
CA PHE A 122 6.63 30.83 23.90
C PHE A 122 6.03 30.94 22.49
N PRO A 123 6.75 31.41 21.45
CA PRO A 123 6.20 31.51 20.10
C PRO A 123 5.95 30.15 19.43
N LEU A 124 6.76 29.14 19.77
CA LEU A 124 6.54 27.78 19.27
C LEU A 124 5.31 27.15 19.93
N SER A 125 5.16 27.29 21.25
CA SER A 125 4.04 26.72 21.99
C SER A 125 2.70 27.39 21.66
N SER A 126 2.66 28.72 21.47
CA SER A 126 1.45 29.43 21.04
C SER A 126 1.03 29.03 19.62
N LYS A 127 1.97 28.94 18.67
CA LYS A 127 1.69 28.46 17.31
C LYS A 127 1.21 27.01 17.29
N ILE A 128 1.75 26.15 18.15
CA ILE A 128 1.27 24.77 18.30
C ILE A 128 -0.16 24.78 18.83
N TYR A 129 -0.45 25.57 19.86
CA TYR A 129 -1.78 25.68 20.45
C TYR A 129 -2.82 26.20 19.45
N ASP A 130 -2.55 27.32 18.77
CA ASP A 130 -3.47 27.92 17.78
C ASP A 130 -3.72 26.97 16.60
N ASN A 131 -2.70 26.26 16.12
CA ASN A 131 -2.86 25.24 15.09
C ASN A 131 -3.71 24.06 15.58
N THR A 132 -3.58 23.65 16.85
CA THR A 132 -4.42 22.57 17.41
C THR A 132 -5.88 22.99 17.60
N GLU A 133 -6.14 24.23 18.02
CA GLU A 133 -7.50 24.81 18.12
C GLU A 133 -8.14 24.91 16.73
N GLN A 134 -7.47 25.53 15.76
CA GLN A 134 -7.97 25.63 14.38
C GLN A 134 -8.22 24.26 13.75
N ARG A 135 -7.38 23.27 14.07
CA ARG A 135 -7.57 21.88 13.63
C ARG A 135 -8.83 21.26 14.24
N LYS A 136 -9.03 21.37 15.56
CA LYS A 136 -10.24 20.87 16.22
C LYS A 136 -11.50 21.51 15.61
N GLU A 137 -11.45 22.82 15.34
CA GLU A 137 -12.58 23.54 14.75
C GLU A 137 -12.87 23.09 13.31
N ARG A 138 -11.84 22.90 12.48
CA ARG A 138 -11.99 22.34 11.11
C ARG A 138 -12.56 20.92 11.14
N THR A 139 -12.00 20.04 11.97
CA THR A 139 -12.49 18.66 12.12
C THR A 139 -13.95 18.65 12.61
N ARG A 140 -14.33 19.54 13.52
CA ARG A 140 -15.72 19.66 13.99
C ARG A 140 -16.67 20.09 12.86
N LYS A 141 -16.28 21.09 12.06
CA LYS A 141 -17.07 21.54 10.90
C LYS A 141 -17.21 20.43 9.84
N GLU A 142 -16.13 19.72 9.54
CA GLU A 142 -16.16 18.59 8.61
C GLU A 142 -17.04 17.43 9.12
N LEU A 143 -17.00 17.13 10.42
CA LEU A 143 -17.90 16.15 11.04
C LEU A 143 -19.37 16.57 10.97
N GLU A 144 -19.67 17.85 11.16
CA GLU A 144 -21.03 18.38 11.02
C GLU A 144 -21.51 18.30 9.56
N GLU A 145 -20.64 18.54 8.58
CA GLU A 145 -20.96 18.32 7.16
C GLU A 145 -21.23 16.85 6.86
N ILE A 146 -20.38 15.95 7.36
CA ILE A 146 -20.53 14.49 7.19
C ILE A 146 -21.87 13.99 7.74
N LYS A 147 -22.22 14.45 8.94
CA LYS A 147 -23.50 14.11 9.58
C LYS A 147 -24.71 14.62 8.79
N LYS A 148 -24.56 15.73 8.07
CA LYS A 148 -25.67 16.36 7.33
C LYS A 148 -25.86 15.77 5.93
N ARG A 149 -24.77 15.43 5.22
CA ARG A 149 -24.83 15.06 3.79
C ARG A 149 -24.70 13.56 3.57
N GLU A 150 -23.66 12.94 4.12
CA GLU A 150 -23.33 11.55 3.85
C GLU A 150 -24.09 10.59 4.78
N TYR A 151 -24.25 10.92 6.08
CA TYR A 151 -24.91 10.04 7.05
C TYR A 151 -26.35 9.65 6.68
N PRO A 152 -27.25 10.58 6.29
CA PRO A 152 -28.62 10.19 5.94
C PRO A 152 -28.69 9.13 4.84
N ILE A 153 -27.75 9.18 3.88
CA ILE A 153 -27.66 8.24 2.77
C ILE A 153 -27.01 6.92 3.22
N LEU A 154 -25.98 6.98 4.06
CA LEU A 154 -25.28 5.80 4.57
C LEU A 154 -26.13 4.94 5.51
N PHE A 155 -27.11 5.54 6.18
CA PHE A 155 -28.08 4.88 7.05
C PHE A 155 -29.46 4.72 6.41
N GLU A 156 -29.65 5.19 5.18
CA GLU A 156 -30.84 4.89 4.39
C GLU A 156 -30.87 3.38 4.11
N ARG A 157 -31.99 2.73 4.39
CA ARG A 157 -32.13 1.31 4.08
C ARG A 157 -32.29 1.12 2.58
N GLU A 158 -31.76 0.02 2.09
CA GLU A 158 -31.97 -0.42 0.71
C GLU A 158 -33.48 -0.53 0.43
N PRO A 159 -33.99 0.03 -0.68
CA PRO A 159 -35.42 0.02 -1.01
C PRO A 159 -36.04 -1.38 -1.02
N SER A 160 -35.29 -2.40 -1.46
CA SER A 160 -35.74 -3.80 -1.47
C SER A 160 -35.64 -4.54 -0.13
N TYR A 161 -35.10 -3.93 0.93
CA TYR A 161 -34.81 -4.63 2.20
C TYR A 161 -36.01 -5.40 2.79
N TYR A 162 -37.22 -4.86 2.68
CA TYR A 162 -38.47 -5.51 3.14
C TYR A 162 -39.33 -6.04 2.00
N TYR A 163 -38.85 -5.93 0.76
CA TYR A 163 -39.64 -6.27 -0.41
C TYR A 163 -39.89 -7.78 -0.52
N TRP A 164 -38.93 -8.60 -0.10
CA TRP A 164 -39.07 -10.06 -0.07
C TRP A 164 -40.27 -10.51 0.79
N GLU A 165 -40.48 -9.89 1.96
CA GLU A 165 -41.56 -10.24 2.89
C GLU A 165 -42.92 -9.82 2.32
N LYS A 166 -42.98 -8.63 1.69
CA LYS A 166 -44.18 -8.16 1.00
C LYS A 166 -44.55 -9.09 -0.16
N GLN A 167 -43.57 -9.49 -0.98
CA GLN A 167 -43.79 -10.43 -2.08
C GLN A 167 -44.24 -11.79 -1.57
N TYR A 168 -43.57 -12.33 -0.55
CA TYR A 168 -43.94 -13.62 0.04
C TYR A 168 -45.41 -13.62 0.53
N ASN A 169 -45.82 -12.59 1.28
CA ASN A 169 -47.18 -12.47 1.77
C ASN A 169 -48.21 -12.33 0.65
N TYR A 170 -47.87 -11.58 -0.41
CA TYR A 170 -48.71 -11.43 -1.60
C TYR A 170 -48.91 -12.78 -2.33
N THR A 171 -47.80 -13.47 -2.65
CA THR A 171 -47.83 -14.77 -3.32
C THR A 171 -48.60 -15.80 -2.49
N LYS A 172 -48.37 -15.83 -1.18
CA LYS A 172 -49.07 -16.73 -0.26
C LYS A 172 -50.58 -16.51 -0.28
N ALA A 173 -51.04 -15.26 -0.14
CA ALA A 173 -52.46 -14.93 -0.14
C ALA A 173 -53.16 -15.34 -1.45
N LEU A 174 -52.49 -15.13 -2.58
CA LEU A 174 -53.01 -15.56 -3.88
C LEU A 174 -53.08 -17.09 -4.00
N TYR A 175 -52.06 -17.81 -3.55
CA TYR A 175 -52.10 -19.27 -3.55
C TYR A 175 -53.18 -19.84 -2.63
N THR A 176 -53.42 -19.24 -1.46
CA THR A 176 -54.53 -19.63 -0.58
C THR A 176 -55.86 -19.52 -1.32
N ALA A 177 -56.14 -18.38 -1.97
CA ALA A 177 -57.37 -18.19 -2.72
C ALA A 177 -57.50 -19.13 -3.93
N LEU A 178 -56.40 -19.40 -4.63
CA LEU A 178 -56.38 -20.34 -5.76
C LEU A 178 -56.63 -21.78 -5.31
N LYS A 179 -56.06 -22.20 -4.16
CA LYS A 179 -56.27 -23.53 -3.60
C LYS A 179 -57.72 -23.74 -3.17
N GLU A 180 -58.37 -22.72 -2.61
CA GLU A 180 -59.81 -22.77 -2.28
C GLU A 180 -60.68 -22.92 -3.53
N ARG A 181 -60.30 -22.26 -4.63
CA ARG A 181 -61.06 -22.27 -5.90
C ARG A 181 -60.83 -23.55 -6.72
N TYR A 182 -59.65 -24.13 -6.66
CA TYR A 182 -59.26 -25.34 -7.40
C TYR A 182 -58.68 -26.40 -6.43
N PRO A 183 -59.49 -26.95 -5.50
CA PRO A 183 -59.00 -27.88 -4.46
C PRO A 183 -58.33 -29.14 -5.03
N GLN A 184 -58.79 -29.63 -6.18
CA GLN A 184 -58.23 -30.76 -6.92
C GLN A 184 -56.78 -30.52 -7.39
N LEU A 185 -56.36 -29.26 -7.55
CA LEU A 185 -54.99 -28.89 -7.91
C LEU A 185 -54.12 -28.54 -6.69
N GLY A 186 -54.62 -28.76 -5.47
CA GLY A 186 -54.00 -28.29 -4.23
C GLY A 186 -52.58 -28.80 -3.93
N ASP A 187 -52.19 -29.91 -4.56
CA ASP A 187 -50.82 -30.46 -4.48
C ASP A 187 -49.80 -29.65 -5.28
N ILE A 188 -50.25 -28.95 -6.32
CA ILE A 188 -49.43 -28.13 -7.23
C ILE A 188 -49.59 -26.64 -6.91
N VAL A 189 -50.82 -26.24 -6.59
CA VAL A 189 -51.18 -24.88 -6.15
C VAL A 189 -51.02 -24.82 -4.63
N ASN A 190 -49.77 -24.66 -4.18
CA ASN A 190 -49.43 -24.72 -2.78
C ASN A 190 -48.95 -23.35 -2.24
N GLU A 191 -49.39 -23.00 -1.04
CA GLU A 191 -49.04 -21.74 -0.36
C GLU A 191 -47.55 -21.62 0.00
N TYR A 192 -46.80 -22.73 -0.04
CA TYR A 192 -45.36 -22.76 0.16
C TYR A 192 -44.55 -22.46 -1.11
N CYS A 193 -45.20 -22.33 -2.27
CA CYS A 193 -44.53 -21.93 -3.50
C CYS A 193 -44.10 -20.46 -3.41
N SER A 194 -42.80 -20.22 -3.60
CA SER A 194 -42.23 -18.87 -3.47
C SER A 194 -42.50 -17.97 -4.70
N ARG A 195 -42.80 -18.56 -5.86
CA ARG A 195 -43.04 -17.88 -7.15
C ARG A 195 -44.14 -18.56 -7.96
N PHE A 196 -44.76 -17.84 -8.91
CA PHE A 196 -45.78 -18.39 -9.82
C PHE A 196 -45.19 -19.22 -10.95
N SER A 197 -43.96 -18.92 -11.38
CA SER A 197 -43.25 -19.62 -12.45
C SER A 197 -43.10 -21.13 -12.23
N GLU A 198 -42.88 -21.56 -10.99
CA GLU A 198 -42.77 -22.97 -10.62
C GLU A 198 -44.10 -23.69 -10.80
N THR A 199 -45.18 -23.17 -10.21
CA THR A 199 -46.52 -23.71 -10.36
C THR A 199 -46.99 -23.70 -11.81
N ILE A 200 -46.71 -22.64 -12.59
CA ILE A 200 -46.99 -22.61 -14.03
C ILE A 200 -46.30 -23.77 -14.75
N SER A 201 -45.05 -24.05 -14.41
CA SER A 201 -44.27 -25.11 -15.05
C SER A 201 -44.81 -26.50 -14.69
N GLN A 202 -45.14 -26.72 -13.42
CA GLN A 202 -45.74 -27.96 -12.93
C GLN A 202 -47.12 -28.22 -13.58
N LEU A 203 -47.97 -27.20 -13.65
CA LEU A 203 -49.29 -27.31 -14.29
C LEU A 203 -49.19 -27.59 -15.78
N LYS A 204 -48.23 -26.98 -16.49
CA LYS A 204 -47.98 -27.27 -17.91
C LYS A 204 -47.56 -28.73 -18.12
N GLU A 205 -46.68 -29.23 -17.26
CA GLU A 205 -46.20 -30.61 -17.34
C GLU A 205 -47.33 -31.61 -17.09
N VAL A 206 -48.10 -31.42 -16.01
CA VAL A 206 -49.27 -32.27 -15.71
C VAL A 206 -50.28 -32.22 -16.86
N ARG A 207 -50.58 -31.03 -17.39
CA ARG A 207 -51.45 -30.89 -18.56
C ARG A 207 -50.92 -31.65 -19.78
N TYR A 208 -49.60 -31.62 -20.01
CA TYR A 208 -48.98 -32.33 -21.12
C TYR A 208 -49.09 -33.86 -20.93
N LEU A 209 -48.76 -34.36 -19.74
CA LEU A 209 -48.82 -35.79 -19.40
C LEU A 209 -50.25 -36.36 -19.53
N LEU A 210 -51.26 -35.59 -19.11
CA LEU A 210 -52.66 -35.97 -19.25
C LEU A 210 -53.14 -35.90 -20.71
N ASN A 211 -52.80 -34.82 -21.45
CA ASN A 211 -53.21 -34.67 -22.85
C ASN A 211 -52.58 -35.70 -23.79
N SER A 212 -51.33 -36.09 -23.52
CA SER A 212 -50.60 -37.09 -24.30
C SER A 212 -51.06 -38.52 -24.00
N GLY A 213 -51.78 -38.74 -22.89
CA GLY A 213 -52.16 -40.07 -22.41
C GLY A 213 -50.99 -40.85 -21.81
N GLN A 214 -49.86 -40.19 -21.53
CA GLN A 214 -48.72 -40.80 -20.83
C GLN A 214 -49.09 -41.12 -19.37
N ALA A 215 -49.87 -40.24 -18.74
CA ALA A 215 -50.46 -40.48 -17.43
C ALA A 215 -51.94 -40.84 -17.55
N GLN A 216 -52.39 -41.84 -16.80
CA GLN A 216 -53.80 -42.27 -16.83
C GLN A 216 -54.69 -41.52 -15.84
N THR A 217 -54.12 -40.99 -14.75
CA THR A 217 -54.83 -40.19 -13.75
C THR A 217 -54.03 -38.94 -13.40
N TYR A 218 -54.67 -37.99 -12.71
CA TYR A 218 -54.00 -36.80 -12.20
C TYR A 218 -52.91 -37.12 -11.17
N GLU A 219 -53.11 -38.09 -10.28
CA GLU A 219 -52.09 -38.52 -9.33
C GLU A 219 -50.86 -39.09 -10.05
N ASP A 220 -51.10 -39.88 -11.10
CA ASP A 220 -50.05 -40.46 -11.94
C ASP A 220 -49.26 -39.36 -12.67
N ALA A 221 -49.97 -38.38 -13.25
CA ALA A 221 -49.36 -37.22 -13.90
C ALA A 221 -48.55 -36.38 -12.91
N THR A 222 -49.05 -36.17 -11.70
CA THR A 222 -48.37 -35.41 -10.65
C THR A 222 -47.11 -36.14 -10.16
N ARG A 223 -47.16 -37.47 -10.04
CA ARG A 223 -45.98 -38.28 -9.70
C ARG A 223 -44.92 -38.20 -10.80
N MET A 224 -45.31 -38.45 -12.06
CA MET A 224 -44.38 -38.38 -13.20
C MET A 224 -43.77 -36.98 -13.35
N MET A 225 -44.56 -35.92 -13.15
CA MET A 225 -44.06 -34.56 -13.11
C MET A 225 -43.00 -34.38 -12.01
N ARG A 226 -43.25 -34.86 -10.78
CA ARG A 226 -42.26 -34.78 -9.69
C ARG A 226 -40.97 -35.50 -10.05
N ASP A 227 -41.04 -36.69 -10.64
CA ASP A 227 -39.87 -37.46 -11.07
C ASP A 227 -39.04 -36.67 -12.10
N THR A 228 -39.70 -36.09 -13.12
CA THR A 228 -39.06 -35.22 -14.12
C THR A 228 -38.37 -34.01 -13.48
N PHE A 229 -38.99 -33.38 -12.48
CA PHE A 229 -38.40 -32.24 -11.78
C PHE A 229 -37.24 -32.66 -10.89
N ILE A 230 -37.32 -33.78 -10.18
CA ILE A 230 -36.22 -34.34 -9.36
C ILE A 230 -35.00 -34.62 -10.24
N GLU A 231 -35.18 -35.33 -11.35
CA GLU A 231 -34.11 -35.65 -12.29
C GLU A 231 -33.43 -34.36 -12.81
N LYS A 232 -34.23 -33.36 -13.17
CA LYS A 232 -33.72 -32.07 -13.62
C LYS A 232 -32.92 -31.35 -12.53
N TYR A 233 -33.39 -31.35 -11.29
CA TYR A 233 -32.66 -30.74 -10.17
C TYR A 233 -31.37 -31.50 -9.85
N GLU A 234 -31.37 -32.83 -9.90
CA GLU A 234 -30.18 -33.64 -9.69
C GLU A 234 -29.12 -33.38 -10.77
N GLN A 235 -29.53 -33.28 -12.04
CA GLN A 235 -28.64 -32.88 -13.13
C GLN A 235 -28.05 -31.48 -12.89
N GLN A 236 -28.86 -30.49 -12.53
CA GLN A 236 -28.39 -29.13 -12.22
C GLN A 236 -27.42 -29.10 -11.02
N ILE A 237 -27.68 -29.91 -9.98
CA ILE A 237 -26.77 -30.05 -8.83
C ILE A 237 -25.45 -30.67 -9.26
N ALA A 238 -25.47 -31.68 -10.13
CA ALA A 238 -24.26 -32.32 -10.67
C ALA A 238 -23.43 -31.32 -11.49
N GLU A 239 -24.06 -30.63 -12.45
CA GLU A 239 -23.42 -29.59 -13.28
C GLU A 239 -22.82 -28.47 -12.42
N SER A 240 -23.54 -28.03 -11.38
CA SER A 240 -23.07 -27.01 -10.44
C SER A 240 -21.83 -27.47 -9.67
N LYS A 241 -21.83 -28.72 -9.16
CA LYS A 241 -20.67 -29.29 -8.47
C LYS A 241 -19.45 -29.35 -9.38
N GLU A 242 -19.62 -29.76 -10.64
CA GLU A 242 -18.54 -29.78 -11.62
C GLU A 242 -17.99 -28.38 -11.89
N TYR A 243 -18.87 -27.40 -12.08
CA TYR A 243 -18.47 -26.01 -12.28
C TYR A 243 -17.66 -25.45 -11.10
N PHE A 244 -18.09 -25.70 -9.86
CA PHE A 244 -17.36 -25.25 -8.68
C PHE A 244 -16.02 -25.97 -8.50
N ALA A 245 -15.96 -27.27 -8.78
CA ALA A 245 -14.71 -28.04 -8.74
C ALA A 245 -13.69 -27.52 -9.77
N GLU A 246 -14.14 -27.20 -10.99
CA GLU A 246 -13.29 -26.63 -12.03
C GLU A 246 -12.81 -25.22 -11.67
N LYS A 247 -13.70 -24.39 -11.13
CA LYS A 247 -13.34 -23.05 -10.64
C LYS A 247 -12.29 -23.12 -9.52
N GLU A 248 -12.43 -24.07 -8.60
CA GLU A 248 -11.46 -24.27 -7.52
C GLU A 248 -10.09 -24.74 -8.07
N ARG A 249 -10.09 -25.66 -9.04
CA ARG A 249 -8.88 -26.10 -9.74
C ARG A 249 -8.14 -24.92 -10.38
N MET A 250 -8.84 -24.10 -11.16
CA MET A 250 -8.25 -22.91 -11.79
C MET A 250 -7.71 -21.90 -10.76
N GLN A 251 -8.39 -21.72 -9.63
CA GLN A 251 -7.88 -20.86 -8.56
C GLN A 251 -6.61 -21.41 -7.92
N ARG A 252 -6.51 -22.72 -7.71
CA ARG A 252 -5.27 -23.34 -7.19
C ARG A 252 -4.13 -23.18 -8.17
N GLU A 253 -4.34 -23.50 -9.45
CA GLU A 253 -3.34 -23.35 -10.51
C GLU A 253 -2.86 -21.89 -10.62
N SER A 254 -3.77 -20.91 -10.54
CA SER A 254 -3.40 -19.49 -10.54
C SER A 254 -2.57 -19.10 -9.31
N ARG A 255 -2.87 -19.64 -8.12
CA ARG A 255 -2.10 -19.37 -6.90
C ARG A 255 -0.70 -19.97 -6.97
N GLU A 256 -0.61 -21.22 -7.44
CA GLU A 256 0.66 -21.91 -7.64
C GLU A 256 1.55 -21.15 -8.63
N TYR A 257 0.99 -20.72 -9.76
CA TYR A 257 1.69 -19.91 -10.74
C TYR A 257 2.19 -18.56 -10.16
N GLN A 258 1.36 -17.86 -9.39
CA GLN A 258 1.75 -16.61 -8.72
C GLN A 258 2.85 -16.84 -7.69
N GLU A 259 2.78 -17.93 -6.94
CA GLU A 259 3.80 -18.27 -5.94
C GLU A 259 5.13 -18.66 -6.61
N GLU A 260 5.08 -19.41 -7.71
CA GLU A 260 6.28 -19.75 -8.50
C GLU A 260 6.93 -18.49 -9.09
N ARG A 261 6.13 -17.58 -9.65
CA ARG A 261 6.54 -16.24 -10.09
C ARG A 261 7.27 -15.48 -8.98
N ARG A 262 6.67 -15.40 -7.79
CA ARG A 262 7.25 -14.70 -6.64
C ARG A 262 8.60 -15.32 -6.22
N ARG A 263 8.69 -16.66 -6.16
CA ARG A 263 9.95 -17.35 -5.84
C ARG A 263 11.06 -17.07 -6.86
N LYS A 264 10.72 -17.00 -8.15
CA LYS A 264 11.68 -16.65 -9.22
C LYS A 264 12.17 -15.21 -9.08
N GLU A 265 11.27 -14.27 -8.81
CA GLU A 265 11.62 -12.86 -8.59
C GLU A 265 12.48 -12.65 -7.34
N GLU A 266 12.15 -13.32 -6.23
CA GLU A 266 12.96 -13.29 -5.00
C GLU A 266 14.37 -13.86 -5.25
N ALA A 267 14.47 -14.97 -5.98
CA ALA A 267 15.77 -15.56 -6.34
C ALA A 267 16.60 -14.64 -7.24
N GLU A 268 15.98 -13.98 -8.23
CA GLU A 268 16.65 -13.00 -9.08
C GLU A 268 17.12 -11.77 -8.30
N TYR A 269 16.28 -11.29 -7.36
CA TYR A 269 16.62 -10.17 -6.49
C TYR A 269 17.82 -10.48 -5.60
N GLN A 270 17.88 -11.68 -5.00
CA GLN A 270 19.04 -12.10 -4.20
C GLN A 270 20.31 -12.18 -5.05
N ARG A 271 20.24 -12.76 -6.26
CA ARG A 271 21.38 -12.80 -7.19
C ARG A 271 21.89 -11.38 -7.53
N LYS A 272 20.98 -10.44 -7.85
CA LYS A 272 21.36 -9.05 -8.12
C LYS A 272 21.98 -8.37 -6.90
N ARG A 273 21.48 -8.66 -5.70
CA ARG A 273 22.04 -8.13 -4.45
C ARG A 273 23.45 -8.64 -4.19
N GLU A 274 23.69 -9.94 -4.36
CA GLU A 274 25.02 -10.54 -4.25
C GLU A 274 25.99 -9.99 -5.30
N GLU A 275 25.52 -9.82 -6.54
CA GLU A 275 26.34 -9.25 -7.62
C GLU A 275 26.71 -7.80 -7.34
N ASN A 276 25.77 -6.98 -6.90
CA ASN A 276 26.05 -5.59 -6.51
C ASN A 276 27.02 -5.53 -5.33
N ALA A 277 26.82 -6.35 -4.29
CA ALA A 277 27.75 -6.42 -3.16
C ALA A 277 29.17 -6.83 -3.60
N ARG A 278 29.29 -7.72 -4.60
CA ARG A 278 30.59 -8.08 -5.17
C ARG A 278 31.22 -6.90 -5.92
N ARG A 279 30.46 -6.20 -6.76
CA ARG A 279 30.94 -5.02 -7.48
C ARG A 279 31.38 -3.91 -6.53
N ASP A 280 30.59 -3.62 -5.50
CA ASP A 280 30.91 -2.60 -4.49
C ASP A 280 32.21 -2.96 -3.74
N ALA A 281 32.42 -4.25 -3.45
CA ALA A 281 33.66 -4.72 -2.83
C ALA A 281 34.87 -4.60 -3.77
N GLU A 282 34.72 -4.95 -5.05
CA GLU A 282 35.75 -4.78 -6.09
C GLU A 282 36.10 -3.30 -6.28
N GLU A 283 35.10 -2.41 -6.36
CA GLU A 283 35.29 -0.96 -6.49
C GLU A 283 35.98 -0.38 -5.24
N THR A 284 35.54 -0.78 -4.05
CA THR A 284 36.17 -0.33 -2.79
C THR A 284 37.63 -0.79 -2.70
N ALA A 285 37.93 -2.01 -3.13
CA ALA A 285 39.31 -2.53 -3.17
C ALA A 285 40.17 -1.73 -4.16
N TRP A 286 39.64 -1.44 -5.35
CA TRP A 286 40.32 -0.64 -6.36
C TRP A 286 40.57 0.81 -5.90
N LEU A 287 39.59 1.45 -5.26
CA LEU A 287 39.75 2.80 -4.68
C LEU A 287 40.84 2.82 -3.60
N LYS A 288 40.90 1.80 -2.73
CA LYS A 288 41.97 1.67 -1.74
C LYS A 288 43.35 1.50 -2.39
N GLU A 289 43.45 0.70 -3.44
CA GLU A 289 44.71 0.54 -4.18
C GLU A 289 45.16 1.86 -4.85
N GLN A 290 44.23 2.60 -5.45
CA GLN A 290 44.52 3.92 -6.01
C GLN A 290 44.99 4.93 -4.95
N GLU A 291 44.34 4.94 -3.78
CA GLU A 291 44.70 5.83 -2.69
C GLU A 291 46.11 5.51 -2.16
N LEU A 292 46.45 4.23 -1.98
CA LEU A 292 47.82 3.82 -1.62
C LEU A 292 48.84 4.26 -2.66
N LYS A 293 48.52 4.11 -3.96
CA LYS A 293 49.38 4.58 -5.05
C LYS A 293 49.57 6.10 -5.03
N ARG A 294 48.52 6.87 -4.74
CA ARG A 294 48.60 8.34 -4.60
C ARG A 294 49.45 8.74 -3.41
N GLN A 295 49.26 8.10 -2.26
CA GLN A 295 50.06 8.37 -1.06
C GLN A 295 51.54 8.04 -1.30
N GLN A 296 51.83 6.91 -1.95
CA GLN A 296 53.21 6.57 -2.31
C GLN A 296 53.81 7.59 -3.29
N ALA A 297 53.05 8.03 -4.29
CA ALA A 297 53.52 9.05 -5.23
C ALA A 297 53.81 10.40 -4.53
N LEU A 298 52.98 10.82 -3.56
CA LEU A 298 53.23 12.02 -2.75
C LEU A 298 54.50 11.87 -1.90
N ILE A 299 54.70 10.71 -1.26
CA ILE A 299 55.92 10.42 -0.49
C ILE A 299 57.15 10.45 -1.39
N ASP A 300 57.05 9.87 -2.59
CA ASP A 300 58.15 9.85 -3.55
C ASP A 300 58.46 11.26 -4.09
N GLU A 301 57.43 12.09 -4.33
CA GLU A 301 57.59 13.50 -4.71
C GLU A 301 58.25 14.32 -3.59
N GLU A 302 57.82 14.16 -2.34
CA GLU A 302 58.47 14.78 -1.18
C GLU A 302 59.93 14.35 -1.06
N ARG A 303 60.21 13.05 -1.21
CA ARG A 303 61.59 12.52 -1.21
C ARG A 303 62.42 13.10 -2.34
N MET A 304 61.87 13.19 -3.55
CA MET A 304 62.56 13.82 -4.69
C MET A 304 62.84 15.31 -4.43
N ASN A 305 61.88 16.04 -3.86
CA ASN A 305 62.06 17.44 -3.49
C ASN A 305 63.13 17.61 -2.41
N ILE A 306 63.13 16.78 -1.37
CA ILE A 306 64.17 16.80 -0.32
C ILE A 306 65.54 16.45 -0.92
N ALA A 307 65.63 15.45 -1.81
CA ALA A 307 66.86 15.11 -2.50
C ALA A 307 67.36 16.24 -3.41
N GLY A 308 66.46 16.93 -4.12
CA GLY A 308 66.77 18.12 -4.89
C GLY A 308 67.26 19.28 -4.01
N MET A 309 66.64 19.52 -2.86
CA MET A 309 67.06 20.53 -1.89
C MET A 309 68.43 20.21 -1.28
N ALA A 310 68.70 18.94 -0.94
CA ALA A 310 70.01 18.49 -0.48
C ALA A 310 71.08 18.74 -1.54
N THR A 311 70.80 18.39 -2.80
CA THR A 311 71.71 18.62 -3.94
C THR A 311 71.97 20.11 -4.16
N HIS A 312 70.93 20.95 -4.14
CA HIS A 312 71.07 22.40 -4.24
C HIS A 312 71.83 23.01 -3.06
N ALA A 313 71.65 22.49 -1.85
CA ALA A 313 72.39 22.95 -0.67
C ALA A 313 73.89 22.63 -0.81
N ARG A 314 74.23 21.44 -1.30
CA ARG A 314 75.62 21.03 -1.62
C ARG A 314 76.24 21.92 -2.70
N GLN A 315 75.54 22.12 -3.82
CA GLN A 315 76.04 22.93 -4.95
C GLN A 315 76.22 24.41 -4.60
N ASN A 316 75.37 24.98 -3.75
CA ASN A 316 75.44 26.39 -3.36
C ASN A 316 76.35 26.66 -2.16
N GLY A 317 77.05 25.65 -1.63
CA GLY A 317 77.96 25.80 -0.49
C GLY A 317 77.25 26.21 0.82
N LYS A 318 76.01 25.75 1.04
CA LYS A 318 75.30 25.97 2.31
C LYS A 318 75.84 25.06 3.41
N ASP A 319 75.78 25.53 4.67
CA ASP A 319 76.26 24.86 5.88
C ASP A 319 75.95 23.34 5.93
N ARG A 320 76.96 22.54 6.28
CA ARG A 320 76.93 21.06 6.28
C ARG A 320 75.88 20.49 7.22
N ALA A 321 75.49 21.22 8.27
CA ALA A 321 74.38 20.83 9.15
C ALA A 321 73.02 20.84 8.42
N THR A 322 72.83 21.74 7.45
CA THR A 322 71.61 21.82 6.64
C THR A 322 71.51 20.65 5.65
N VAL A 323 72.64 20.27 5.03
CA VAL A 323 72.71 19.07 4.17
C VAL A 323 72.42 17.81 4.98
N ARG A 324 73.02 17.70 6.18
CA ARG A 324 72.80 16.58 7.08
C ARG A 324 71.33 16.44 7.49
N MET A 325 70.65 17.54 7.77
CA MET A 325 69.22 17.55 8.09
C MET A 325 68.38 16.95 6.95
N TYR A 326 68.63 17.35 5.69
CA TYR A 326 67.90 16.79 4.55
C TYR A 326 68.24 15.31 4.28
N ASP A 327 69.48 14.89 4.49
CA ASP A 327 69.86 13.47 4.35
C ASP A 327 69.25 12.59 5.45
N ASP A 328 69.16 13.10 6.69
CA ASP A 328 68.49 12.43 7.79
C ASP A 328 66.98 12.31 7.50
N MET A 329 66.36 13.33 6.89
CA MET A 329 64.96 13.27 6.43
C MET A 329 64.74 12.26 5.29
N LEU A 330 65.76 11.98 4.47
CA LEU A 330 65.74 10.92 3.46
C LEU A 330 66.05 9.53 4.02
N GLY A 331 66.44 9.43 5.29
CA GLY A 331 66.84 8.18 5.93
C GLY A 331 68.15 7.60 5.40
N ARG A 332 69.02 8.41 4.80
CA ARG A 332 70.31 7.95 4.26
C ARG A 332 71.24 7.53 5.39
N SER A 333 71.87 6.38 5.24
CA SER A 333 72.85 5.88 6.20
C SER A 333 74.10 6.78 6.24
N TYR A 334 74.90 6.66 7.30
CA TYR A 334 76.15 7.42 7.42
C TYR A 334 77.10 7.20 6.23
N HIS A 335 77.20 5.97 5.73
CA HIS A 335 78.07 5.65 4.60
C HIS A 335 77.58 6.23 3.27
N GLU A 336 76.27 6.17 3.01
CA GLU A 336 75.69 6.76 1.79
C GLU A 336 75.85 8.29 1.76
N ARG A 337 75.79 8.95 2.92
CA ARG A 337 76.09 10.39 3.02
C ARG A 337 77.54 10.71 2.66
N LEU A 338 78.48 9.92 3.17
CA LEU A 338 79.91 10.13 2.89
C LEU A 338 80.26 9.94 1.42
N ASP A 339 79.66 8.94 0.76
CA ASP A 339 79.91 8.67 -0.65
C ASP A 339 79.31 9.77 -1.54
N GLU A 340 78.13 10.29 -1.18
CA GLU A 340 77.53 11.44 -1.87
C GLU A 340 78.35 12.72 -1.66
N ASP A 341 78.78 13.02 -0.42
CA ASP A 341 79.61 14.19 -0.09
C ASP A 341 80.92 14.24 -0.90
N ARG A 342 81.53 13.08 -1.16
CA ARG A 342 82.78 12.97 -1.94
C ARG A 342 82.63 13.39 -3.40
N THR A 343 81.40 13.46 -3.92
CA THR A 343 81.13 13.85 -5.31
C THR A 343 80.96 15.36 -5.50
N TYR A 344 80.92 16.15 -4.43
CA TYR A 344 80.74 17.60 -4.47
C TYR A 344 81.94 18.34 -3.85
N GLU A 345 82.45 19.35 -4.56
CA GLU A 345 83.50 20.23 -4.03
C GLU A 345 82.89 21.23 -3.04
N TYR A 346 82.97 20.90 -1.75
CA TYR A 346 82.63 21.84 -0.68
C TYR A 346 83.58 23.04 -0.73
N GLY A 347 83.02 24.25 -0.59
CA GLY A 347 83.75 25.51 -0.75
C GLY A 347 85.00 25.58 0.12
N LYS A 348 86.03 26.30 -0.36
CA LYS A 348 87.40 26.38 0.21
C LYS A 348 87.53 26.79 1.69
N GLU A 349 86.44 27.09 2.39
CA GLU A 349 86.44 27.42 3.82
C GLU A 349 85.96 26.27 4.72
N ASP A 350 85.52 25.14 4.16
CA ASP A 350 85.16 23.96 4.96
C ASP A 350 86.42 23.20 5.41
N LYS A 351 86.64 23.18 6.73
CA LYS A 351 87.77 22.51 7.36
C LYS A 351 87.77 21.02 7.04
N ALA A 352 88.92 20.53 6.59
CA ALA A 352 89.18 19.14 6.19
C ALA A 352 89.00 18.08 7.31
N SER A 353 88.51 18.44 8.50
CA SER A 353 88.33 17.51 9.63
C SER A 353 87.13 16.56 9.48
N ASP A 354 86.24 16.81 8.52
CA ASP A 354 85.03 15.99 8.31
C ASP A 354 85.03 15.29 6.92
N ILE A 355 86.18 15.17 6.25
CA ILE A 355 86.35 14.21 5.15
C ILE A 355 86.75 12.89 5.82
N GLY A 356 85.78 11.99 5.98
CA GLY A 356 85.99 10.69 6.61
C GLY A 356 87.21 9.95 6.04
N GLY A 357 88.26 9.89 6.86
CA GLY A 357 89.52 9.19 6.61
C GLY A 357 90.08 8.73 7.94
N GLY A 358 90.16 7.41 8.11
CA GLY A 358 90.39 6.73 9.38
C GLY A 358 91.69 7.10 10.12
N GLY A 359 91.62 6.93 11.44
CA GLY A 359 92.76 7.04 12.34
C GLY A 359 92.41 6.49 13.72
N LEU A 360 92.45 5.15 13.83
CA LEU A 360 92.37 4.30 15.04
C LEU A 360 91.10 4.35 15.91
#